data_AF-L0GWX9-F1
#
_entry.id   AF-L0GWX9-F1
#
_cell.length_a   1.000
_cell.length_b   1.000
_cell.length_c   1.000
_cell.angle_alpha   90.00
_cell.angle_beta   90.00
_cell.angle_gamma   90.00
#
_symmetry.space_group_name_H-M   'P 1'
#
loop_
_entity.id
_entity.type
_entity.pdbx_description
1 polymer ?
#
loop_
_entity_poly.entity_id
_entity_poly.type
_entity_poly.pdbx_seq_one_letter_code
_entity_poly.pdbx_strand_id
1 'polypeptide(L)'
;MADKSSSDQPVFDEWGFLEDPDLWNRDLALGIAAELDLPELTEDHWRIIDGLRDHYLTTGNLPAQQILCHELDLIPTCVTDLFGGPIEAWKVAGLPDPGEEARTYMANMEKDIVPLADDDSDGDE
;
A
#
# COMPACT_ATOMS: atom_id res chain seq x y z
N MET A 1 -9.55 11.93 -39.10
CA MET A 1 -8.31 11.29 -38.62
C MET A 1 -8.34 11.34 -37.10
N ALA A 2 -7.97 10.25 -36.43
CA ALA A 2 -8.12 10.06 -34.98
C ALA A 2 -7.12 10.89 -34.18
N ASP A 3 -7.58 11.53 -33.11
CA ASP A 3 -6.72 11.93 -32.00
C ASP A 3 -7.42 11.49 -30.70
N LYS A 4 -7.19 10.23 -30.33
CA LYS A 4 -7.46 9.72 -28.99
C LYS A 4 -6.40 10.34 -28.07
N SER A 5 -6.57 11.58 -27.65
CA SER A 5 -5.96 12.02 -26.39
C SER A 5 -6.85 11.51 -25.27
N SER A 6 -6.88 10.19 -25.09
CA SER A 6 -7.45 9.56 -23.91
C SER A 6 -6.43 9.76 -22.80
N SER A 7 -6.49 10.92 -22.18
CA SER A 7 -5.66 11.32 -21.05
C SER A 7 -6.04 10.48 -19.84
N ASP A 8 -5.53 9.26 -19.80
CA ASP A 8 -5.62 8.38 -18.64
C ASP A 8 -4.56 8.86 -17.64
N GLN A 9 -4.87 9.97 -16.96
CA GLN A 9 -4.03 10.50 -15.90
C GLN A 9 -4.42 9.79 -14.61
N PRO A 10 -3.45 9.24 -13.85
CA PRO A 10 -3.72 8.66 -12.55
C PRO A 10 -4.29 9.73 -11.63
N VAL A 11 -5.47 9.45 -11.06
CA VAL A 11 -6.14 10.35 -10.12
C VAL A 11 -5.70 10.00 -8.72
N PHE A 12 -5.14 10.99 -8.03
CA PHE A 12 -4.69 10.86 -6.65
C PHE A 12 -5.54 11.71 -5.72
N ASP A 13 -5.81 11.17 -4.54
CA ASP A 13 -6.55 11.85 -3.49
C ASP A 13 -5.68 12.90 -2.75
N GLU A 14 -6.26 13.66 -1.82
CA GLU A 14 -5.56 14.74 -1.09
C GLU A 14 -4.35 14.23 -0.27
N TRP A 15 -4.34 12.93 0.01
CA TRP A 15 -3.29 12.22 0.73
C TRP A 15 -2.24 11.57 -0.18
N GLY A 16 -2.43 11.63 -1.50
CA GLY A 16 -1.55 11.02 -2.50
C GLY A 16 -1.77 9.51 -2.68
N PHE A 17 -2.97 8.99 -2.38
CA PHE A 17 -3.35 7.62 -2.70
C PHE A 17 -4.05 7.56 -4.05
N LEU A 18 -3.86 6.46 -4.78
CA LEU A 18 -4.44 6.28 -6.10
C LEU A 18 -5.91 5.87 -5.98
N GLU A 19 -6.84 6.66 -6.52
CA GLU A 19 -8.27 6.32 -6.47
C GLU A 19 -8.59 5.05 -7.26
N ASP A 20 -7.99 4.90 -8.45
CA ASP A 20 -8.20 3.76 -9.33
C ASP A 20 -6.96 2.84 -9.38
N PRO A 21 -6.98 1.66 -8.75
CA PRO A 21 -5.84 0.74 -8.77
C PRO A 21 -5.52 0.16 -10.15
N ASP A 22 -6.44 0.29 -11.12
CA ASP A 22 -6.26 -0.10 -12.53
C ASP A 22 -5.32 0.87 -13.28
N LEU A 23 -5.28 2.14 -12.86
CA LEU A 23 -4.38 3.15 -13.41
C LEU A 23 -2.94 2.98 -12.93
N TRP A 24 -2.71 2.14 -11.91
CA TRP A 24 -1.38 1.92 -11.37
C TRP A 24 -0.47 1.23 -12.39
N ASN A 25 0.75 1.73 -12.50
CA ASN A 25 1.77 1.23 -13.39
C ASN A 25 3.14 1.29 -12.72
N ARG A 26 4.12 0.52 -13.22
CA ARG A 26 5.50 0.55 -12.70
C ARG A 26 6.12 1.94 -12.75
N ASP A 27 5.82 2.73 -13.78
CA ASP A 27 6.30 4.10 -13.90
C ASP A 27 5.76 5.00 -12.78
N LEU A 28 4.49 4.83 -12.41
CA LEU A 28 3.88 5.54 -11.27
C LEU A 28 4.51 5.13 -9.94
N ALA A 29 4.71 3.83 -9.73
CA ALA A 29 5.38 3.35 -8.52
C ALA A 29 6.77 3.98 -8.37
N LEU A 30 7.54 4.11 -9.46
CA LEU A 30 8.84 4.78 -9.47
C LEU A 30 8.71 6.28 -9.17
N GLY A 31 7.70 6.96 -9.73
CA GLY A 31 7.42 8.37 -9.44
C GLY A 31 7.09 8.61 -7.96
N ILE A 32 6.19 7.79 -7.39
CA ILE A 32 5.81 7.85 -5.98
C ILE A 32 7.01 7.56 -5.08
N ALA A 33 7.82 6.54 -5.42
CA ALA A 33 9.03 6.23 -4.69
C ALA A 33 10.02 7.41 -4.68
N ALA A 34 10.16 8.11 -5.81
CA ALA A 34 10.99 9.31 -5.88
C ALA A 34 10.44 10.48 -5.04
N GLU A 35 9.12 10.66 -4.97
CA GLU A 35 8.51 11.68 -4.10
C GLU A 35 8.69 11.37 -2.60
N LEU A 36 8.75 10.08 -2.27
CA LEU A 36 8.96 9.58 -0.90
C LEU A 36 10.45 9.47 -0.51
N ASP A 37 11.37 9.94 -1.37
CA ASP A 37 12.82 9.83 -1.18
C ASP A 37 13.30 8.37 -0.98
N LEU A 38 12.60 7.42 -1.61
CA LEU A 38 12.94 6.00 -1.53
C LEU A 38 14.12 5.64 -2.44
N PRO A 39 14.91 4.62 -2.06
CA PRO A 39 15.93 4.06 -2.93
C PRO A 39 15.31 3.44 -4.19
N GLU A 40 16.18 3.12 -5.16
CA GLU A 40 15.74 2.45 -6.39
C GLU A 40 15.01 1.14 -6.08
N LEU A 41 13.78 1.01 -6.58
CA LEU A 41 12.94 -0.17 -6.35
C LEU A 41 13.57 -1.41 -6.99
N THR A 42 14.22 -2.22 -6.16
CA THR A 42 14.80 -3.52 -6.54
C THR A 42 13.73 -4.60 -6.67
N GLU A 43 14.12 -5.80 -7.12
CA GLU A 43 13.23 -6.96 -7.21
C GLU A 43 12.46 -7.23 -5.91
N ASP A 44 13.10 -7.08 -4.73
CA ASP A 44 12.43 -7.28 -3.44
C ASP A 44 11.30 -6.28 -3.20
N HIS A 45 11.48 -5.01 -3.59
CA HIS A 45 10.43 -3.99 -3.52
C HIS A 45 9.25 -4.37 -4.42
N TRP A 46 9.54 -4.80 -5.65
CA TRP A 46 8.50 -5.24 -6.59
C TRP A 46 7.73 -6.45 -6.08
N ARG A 47 8.40 -7.41 -5.44
CA ARG A 47 7.76 -8.59 -4.83
C ARG A 47 6.80 -8.20 -3.71
N ILE A 48 7.16 -7.24 -2.88
CA ILE A 48 6.29 -6.72 -1.81
C ILE A 48 5.09 -6.00 -2.42
N ILE A 49 5.32 -5.10 -3.37
CA ILE A 49 4.24 -4.35 -4.04
C ILE A 49 3.23 -5.29 -4.69
N ASP A 50 3.71 -6.27 -5.45
CA ASP A 50 2.87 -7.23 -6.15
C ASP A 50 2.05 -8.07 -5.16
N GLY A 51 2.67 -8.54 -4.07
CA GLY A 51 1.97 -9.31 -3.04
C GLY A 51 0.93 -8.49 -2.24
N LEU A 52 1.20 -7.22 -1.96
CA LEU A 52 0.20 -6.33 -1.33
C LEU A 52 -1.03 -6.19 -2.24
N ARG A 53 -0.79 -5.95 -3.54
CA ARG A 53 -1.84 -5.80 -4.55
C ARG A 53 -2.62 -7.09 -4.71
N ASP A 54 -1.95 -8.23 -4.88
CA ASP A 54 -2.60 -9.53 -5.05
C ASP A 54 -3.51 -9.88 -3.86
N HIS A 55 -3.03 -9.64 -2.64
CA HIS A 55 -3.82 -9.88 -1.44
C HIS A 55 -5.05 -8.97 -1.34
N TYR A 56 -4.87 -7.69 -1.66
CA TYR A 56 -5.95 -6.71 -1.68
C TYR A 56 -6.99 -7.05 -2.78
N LEU A 57 -6.54 -7.43 -3.97
CA LEU A 57 -7.42 -7.82 -5.09
C LEU A 57 -8.18 -9.12 -4.79
N THR A 58 -7.59 -10.03 -4.02
CA THR A 58 -8.21 -11.31 -3.65
C THR A 58 -9.21 -11.16 -2.50
N THR A 59 -8.82 -10.42 -1.45
CA THR A 59 -9.56 -10.38 -0.18
C THR A 59 -10.34 -9.08 0.03
N GLY A 60 -9.94 -8.00 -0.65
CA GLY A 60 -10.46 -6.65 -0.44
C GLY A 60 -9.99 -5.99 0.86
N ASN A 61 -9.08 -6.62 1.60
CA ASN A 61 -8.66 -6.20 2.93
C ASN A 61 -7.15 -5.92 2.99
N LEU A 62 -6.75 -5.23 4.06
CA LEU A 62 -5.36 -4.91 4.38
C LEU A 62 -4.55 -6.19 4.69
N PRO A 63 -3.59 -6.59 3.85
CA PRO A 63 -2.67 -7.68 4.17
C PRO A 63 -1.83 -7.38 5.40
N ALA A 64 -1.59 -8.43 6.19
CA ALA A 64 -0.54 -8.39 7.19
C ALA A 64 0.83 -8.41 6.50
N GLN A 65 1.50 -7.26 6.50
CA GLN A 65 2.83 -7.06 5.90
C GLN A 65 3.85 -8.09 6.37
N GLN A 66 3.77 -8.52 7.63
CA GLN A 66 4.66 -9.55 8.18
C GLN A 66 4.50 -10.91 7.50
N ILE A 67 3.27 -11.30 7.15
CA ILE A 67 3.01 -12.56 6.43
C ILE A 67 3.65 -12.48 5.05
N LEU A 68 3.44 -11.37 4.35
CA LEU A 68 4.03 -11.15 3.04
C LEU A 68 5.56 -11.17 3.10
N CYS A 69 6.18 -10.45 4.04
CA CYS A 69 7.63 -10.51 4.22
C CYS A 69 8.10 -11.96 4.46
N HIS A 70 7.37 -12.74 5.27
CA HIS A 70 7.71 -14.12 5.56
C HIS A 70 7.63 -15.03 4.32
N GLU A 71 6.59 -14.87 3.49
CA GLU A 71 6.45 -15.61 2.23
C GLU A 71 7.55 -15.28 1.21
N LEU A 72 8.09 -14.07 1.28
CA LEU A 72 9.19 -13.61 0.44
C LEU A 72 10.57 -14.02 0.97
N ASP A 73 10.64 -14.74 2.10
CA ASP A 73 11.87 -15.07 2.83
C ASP A 73 12.65 -13.80 3.28
N LEU A 74 11.91 -12.73 3.58
CA LEU A 74 12.43 -11.45 4.05
C LEU A 74 12.19 -11.28 5.56
N ILE A 75 12.88 -10.29 6.15
CA ILE A 75 12.69 -9.93 7.56
C ILE A 75 11.26 -9.40 7.80
N PRO A 76 10.65 -9.60 8.97
CA PRO A 76 9.28 -9.14 9.25
C PRO A 76 9.10 -7.62 9.18
N THR A 77 10.20 -6.86 9.27
CA THR A 77 10.25 -5.39 9.10
C THR A 77 10.66 -4.99 7.69
N CYS A 78 10.55 -5.89 6.69
CA CYS A 78 11.05 -5.62 5.34
C CYS A 78 10.40 -4.38 4.73
N VAL A 79 9.11 -4.15 5.01
CA VAL A 79 8.38 -3.00 4.50
C VAL A 79 8.95 -1.69 5.05
N THR A 80 9.12 -1.59 6.36
CA THR A 80 9.70 -0.40 7.01
C THR A 80 11.17 -0.19 6.66
N ASP A 81 11.94 -1.27 6.46
CA ASP A 81 13.37 -1.21 6.13
C ASP A 81 13.61 -0.79 4.67
N LEU A 82 12.78 -1.29 3.75
CA LEU A 82 12.89 -1.02 2.31
C LEU A 82 12.19 0.28 1.90
N PHE A 83 10.96 0.50 2.40
CA PHE A 83 10.11 1.63 2.04
C PHE A 83 10.08 2.75 3.10
N GLY A 84 10.78 2.62 4.22
CA GLY A 84 10.71 3.60 5.32
C GLY A 84 9.47 3.46 6.20
N GLY A 85 8.36 2.95 5.65
CA GLY A 85 7.12 2.80 6.38
C GLY A 85 6.06 1.93 5.67
N PRO A 86 5.07 1.43 6.42
CA PRO A 86 3.95 0.68 5.87
C PRO A 86 3.06 1.52 4.93
N ILE A 87 2.97 2.82 5.20
CA ILE A 87 2.20 3.77 4.41
C ILE A 87 2.87 4.02 3.06
N GLU A 88 4.18 4.27 3.06
CA GLU A 88 4.96 4.44 1.82
C GLU A 88 4.80 3.23 0.89
N ALA A 89 4.97 2.02 1.39
CA ALA A 89 4.79 0.80 0.59
C ALA A 89 3.37 0.68 0.01
N TRP A 90 2.34 1.06 0.78
CA TRP A 90 0.96 1.07 0.32
C TRP A 90 0.75 2.06 -0.84
N LYS A 91 1.33 3.26 -0.72
CA LYS A 91 1.28 4.29 -1.77
C LYS A 91 2.02 3.83 -3.04
N VAL A 92 3.23 3.30 -2.90
CA VAL A 92 4.02 2.79 -4.03
C VAL A 92 3.30 1.64 -4.72
N ALA A 93 2.57 0.82 -3.96
CA ALA A 93 1.73 -0.24 -4.50
C ALA A 93 0.49 0.27 -5.26
N GLY A 94 0.20 1.58 -5.23
CA GLY A 94 -0.94 2.19 -5.91
C GLY A 94 -2.26 1.62 -5.45
N LEU A 95 -2.34 1.32 -4.15
CA LEU A 95 -3.58 0.90 -3.52
C LEU A 95 -4.36 2.14 -3.07
N PRO A 96 -5.70 2.09 -3.14
CA PRO A 96 -6.54 3.20 -2.70
C PRO A 96 -6.41 3.45 -1.20
N ASP A 97 -6.89 4.61 -0.77
CA ASP A 97 -6.87 4.97 0.66
C ASP A 97 -7.60 3.90 1.47
N PRO A 98 -6.94 3.29 2.46
CA PRO A 98 -7.53 2.21 3.24
C PRO A 98 -8.53 2.72 4.30
N GLY A 99 -8.74 4.04 4.38
CA GLY A 99 -9.54 4.72 5.39
C GLY A 99 -8.68 5.41 6.46
N GLU A 100 -9.23 6.47 7.08
CA GLU A 100 -8.58 7.21 8.18
C GLU A 100 -8.16 6.29 9.33
N GLU A 101 -9.04 5.36 9.71
CA GLU A 101 -8.82 4.39 10.78
C GLU A 101 -7.66 3.45 10.45
N ALA A 102 -7.65 2.90 9.23
CA ALA A 102 -6.58 2.01 8.77
C ALA A 102 -5.24 2.72 8.64
N ARG A 103 -5.24 3.96 8.12
CA ARG A 103 -4.02 4.77 8.02
C ARG A 103 -3.43 5.06 9.40
N THR A 104 -4.29 5.43 10.35
CA THR A 104 -3.89 5.66 11.74
C THR A 104 -3.36 4.36 12.36
N TYR A 105 -4.03 3.23 12.11
CA TYR A 105 -3.58 1.91 12.56
C TYR A 105 -2.21 1.56 11.98
N MET A 106 -1.98 1.76 10.68
CA MET A 106 -0.68 1.53 10.04
C MET A 106 0.41 2.43 10.61
N ALA A 107 0.12 3.70 10.87
CA ALA A 107 1.05 4.62 11.53
C ALA A 107 1.33 4.20 13.00
N ASN A 108 0.35 3.62 13.69
CA ASN A 108 0.50 3.11 15.05
C ASN A 108 1.15 1.72 15.12
N MET A 109 1.05 0.88 14.08
CA MET A 109 1.71 -0.43 13.98
C MET A 109 3.23 -0.30 14.00
N GLU A 110 3.77 0.85 13.58
CA GLU A 110 5.20 1.17 13.76
C GLU A 110 5.62 1.17 15.24
N LYS A 111 4.67 1.33 16.18
CA LYS A 111 4.93 1.42 17.62
C LYS A 111 4.54 0.20 18.45
N ASP A 112 3.61 -0.64 17.99
CA ASP A 112 3.10 -1.74 18.82
C ASP A 112 2.74 -2.97 17.97
N ILE A 113 3.62 -3.98 18.00
CA ILE A 113 3.25 -5.35 17.67
C ILE A 113 2.39 -5.86 18.84
N VAL A 114 1.05 -5.89 18.72
CA VAL A 114 0.08 -6.91 19.19
C VAL A 114 -1.39 -6.43 19.06
N PRO A 115 -2.38 -7.32 19.24
CA PRO A 115 -3.11 -8.09 18.24
C PRO A 115 -4.44 -7.43 17.81
N LEU A 116 -5.03 -7.94 16.72
CA LEU A 116 -6.46 -7.77 16.44
C LEU A 116 -7.26 -7.97 17.73
N ALA A 117 -7.99 -6.94 18.14
CA ALA A 117 -9.19 -7.10 18.92
C ALA A 117 -10.32 -6.55 18.05
N ASP A 118 -11.07 -7.46 17.44
CA ASP A 118 -12.49 -7.28 17.23
C ASP A 118 -13.11 -6.70 18.52
N ASP A 119 -13.82 -5.57 18.46
CA ASP A 119 -15.09 -5.29 19.16
C ASP A 119 -15.49 -3.80 19.02
N ASP A 120 -16.47 -3.50 18.18
CA ASP A 120 -17.60 -2.67 18.61
C ASP A 120 -18.87 -3.29 18.03
N SER A 121 -19.31 -4.32 18.73
CA SER A 121 -20.69 -4.76 18.73
C SER A 121 -21.33 -4.20 19.99
N ASP A 122 -21.77 -2.94 20.03
CA ASP A 122 -23.06 -2.58 20.68
C ASP A 122 -23.47 -1.13 20.40
N GLY A 123 -24.68 -0.95 19.88
CA GLY A 123 -25.36 0.34 19.76
C GLY A 123 -26.85 0.19 20.06
N ASP A 124 -27.14 -0.28 21.27
CA ASP A 124 -28.30 0.00 22.14
C ASP A 124 -29.57 0.62 21.50
N GLU A 125 -30.67 -0.16 21.48
CA GLU A 125 -31.99 0.26 22.03
C GLU A 125 -32.77 -0.95 22.59
#